data_AF-A0A6N3EYQ6-F1
#
_entry.id   AF-A0A6N3EYQ6-F1
#
_cell.length_a   1.000
_cell.length_b   1.000
_cell.length_c   1.000
_cell.angle_alpha   90.00
_cell.angle_beta   90.00
_cell.angle_gamma   90.00
#
_symmetry.space_group_name_H-M   'P 1'
#
loop_
_entity.id
_entity.type
_entity.pdbx_description
1 polymer ?
#
loop_
_entity_poly.entity_id
_entity_poly.type
_entity_poly.pdbx_seq_one_letter_code
_entity_poly.pdbx_strand_id
1 'polypeptide(L)'
;MANNKSVKRNFHYNNIEKKDKNFMYQNLERSNCYNCNFSGSNFDYVNFRGAHFKSSSFLNCSFKWSEFIGTNFRKSNFKMANFENAIFDSVKLDDINFKDAKFKNTIFVSCDVSKAKNLDLDNPEIRVFNEMPNIEISENLKNATLNTFNNKYVKASRILDTKDGDLNTLSLMILLENFDEETLINGLNYISDNLDRDFYTLSYLIKYIKNMPRD
;
A
#
# COMPACT_ATOMS: atom_id res chain seq x y z
N MET A 1 -25.93 13.97 -14.01
CA MET A 1 -24.49 14.25 -14.20
C MET A 1 -23.93 14.81 -12.90
N ALA A 2 -23.17 14.02 -12.15
CA ALA A 2 -22.32 14.51 -11.08
C ALA A 2 -20.95 13.86 -11.30
N ASN A 3 -20.10 14.58 -12.04
CA ASN A 3 -18.67 14.29 -12.10
C ASN A 3 -18.12 14.52 -10.69
N ASN A 4 -18.18 13.50 -9.84
CA ASN A 4 -17.46 13.52 -8.57
C ASN A 4 -16.00 13.22 -8.89
N LYS A 5 -15.32 14.18 -9.54
CA LYS A 5 -13.87 14.22 -9.58
C LYS A 5 -13.42 14.18 -8.13
N SER A 6 -12.94 13.03 -7.69
CA SER A 6 -12.29 12.83 -6.40
C SER A 6 -11.16 13.86 -6.29
N VAL A 7 -11.47 15.01 -5.69
CA VAL A 7 -10.46 16.00 -5.33
C VAL A 7 -9.45 15.26 -4.45
N LYS A 8 -8.18 15.19 -4.89
CA LYS A 8 -7.07 14.73 -4.04
C LYS A 8 -7.13 15.55 -2.75
N ARG A 9 -7.69 14.95 -1.69
CA ARG A 9 -7.76 15.57 -0.37
C ARG A 9 -6.56 15.07 0.41
N ASN A 10 -5.43 15.74 0.19
CA ASN A 10 -4.31 15.59 1.10
C ASN A 10 -4.75 16.12 2.47
N PHE A 11 -4.55 15.32 3.51
CA PHE A 11 -4.89 15.74 4.85
C PHE A 11 -3.81 16.69 5.34
N HIS A 12 -4.21 17.86 5.84
CA HIS A 12 -3.32 18.83 6.47
C HIS A 12 -3.88 19.15 7.86
N TYR A 13 -3.63 18.25 8.80
CA TYR A 13 -4.23 18.30 10.12
C TYR A 13 -3.19 18.44 11.22
N ASN A 14 -3.54 19.18 12.27
CA ASN A 14 -2.67 19.37 13.42
C ASN A 14 -3.52 19.40 14.70
N ASN A 15 -3.19 18.57 15.69
CA ASN A 15 -3.87 18.51 16.99
C ASN A 15 -5.39 18.28 16.88
N ILE A 16 -5.84 17.37 16.02
CA ILE A 16 -7.27 17.13 15.82
C ILE A 16 -7.72 15.77 16.34
N GLU A 17 -9.03 15.70 16.63
CA GLU A 17 -9.76 14.47 16.89
C GLU A 17 -10.60 14.08 15.66
N LYS A 18 -10.31 12.92 15.07
CA LYS A 18 -11.00 12.32 13.91
C LYS A 18 -11.18 10.81 14.13
N LYS A 19 -11.79 10.47 15.26
CA LYS A 19 -12.09 9.08 15.65
C LYS A 19 -13.25 8.49 14.85
N ASP A 20 -13.25 7.16 14.75
CA ASP A 20 -14.36 6.35 14.23
C ASP A 20 -14.82 6.79 12.83
N LYS A 21 -13.86 7.14 11.96
CA LYS A 21 -14.12 7.58 10.59
C LYS A 21 -13.85 6.47 9.58
N ASN A 22 -14.51 6.58 8.43
CA ASN A 22 -14.23 5.75 7.28
C ASN A 22 -13.38 6.53 6.27
N PHE A 23 -12.16 6.06 6.04
CA PHE A 23 -11.21 6.58 5.06
C PHE A 23 -10.90 5.60 3.94
N MET A 24 -11.67 4.52 3.80
CA MET A 24 -11.40 3.48 2.80
C MET A 24 -11.24 4.05 1.39
N TYR A 25 -10.34 3.44 0.62
CA TYR A 25 -10.06 3.78 -0.79
C TYR A 25 -9.51 5.19 -1.03
N GLN A 26 -9.16 5.94 0.03
CA GLN A 26 -8.61 7.28 -0.14
C GLN A 26 -7.15 7.25 -0.61
N ASN A 27 -6.80 8.25 -1.41
CA ASN A 27 -5.42 8.57 -1.69
C ASN A 27 -4.95 9.66 -0.73
N LEU A 28 -4.16 9.27 0.27
CA LEU A 28 -3.57 10.17 1.26
C LEU A 28 -2.10 10.49 0.95
N GLU A 29 -1.66 10.27 -0.30
CA GLU A 29 -0.33 10.60 -0.77
C GLU A 29 0.08 12.03 -0.33
N ARG A 30 1.27 12.16 0.28
CA ARG A 30 1.84 13.43 0.75
C ARG A 30 0.96 14.22 1.73
N SER A 31 0.01 13.57 2.40
CA SER A 31 -0.71 14.17 3.52
C SER A 31 0.24 14.49 4.67
N ASN A 32 -0.08 15.52 5.45
CA ASN A 32 0.66 15.94 6.63
C ASN A 32 -0.28 16.08 7.83
N CYS A 33 -0.17 15.14 8.75
CA CYS A 33 -0.88 15.10 10.01
C CYS A 33 0.13 15.06 11.17
N TYR A 34 -0.04 15.95 12.14
CA TYR A 34 0.75 15.98 13.36
C TYR A 34 -0.15 15.91 14.59
N ASN A 35 0.19 15.04 15.54
CA ASN A 35 -0.52 14.90 16.81
C ASN A 35 -2.05 14.75 16.66
N CYS A 36 -2.47 13.93 15.69
CA CYS A 36 -3.89 13.71 15.40
C CYS A 36 -4.36 12.39 16.01
N ASN A 37 -5.64 12.30 16.34
CA ASN A 37 -6.26 11.09 16.85
C ASN A 37 -7.25 10.51 15.82
N PHE A 38 -6.89 9.37 15.23
CA PHE A 38 -7.70 8.64 14.27
C PHE A 38 -8.28 7.34 14.85
N SER A 39 -8.25 7.17 16.18
CA SER A 39 -8.61 5.90 16.81
C SER A 39 -9.98 5.36 16.37
N GLY A 40 -10.06 4.05 16.15
CA GLY A 40 -11.27 3.37 15.66
C GLY A 40 -11.59 3.58 14.18
N SER A 41 -10.75 4.29 13.42
CA SER A 41 -11.03 4.55 12.01
C SER A 41 -10.65 3.37 11.10
N ASN A 42 -11.35 3.29 9.96
CA ASN A 42 -11.06 2.33 8.90
C ASN A 42 -10.23 3.01 7.79
N PHE A 43 -9.03 2.48 7.55
CA PHE A 43 -8.10 2.90 6.49
C PHE A 43 -7.85 1.79 5.47
N ASP A 44 -8.74 0.82 5.32
CA ASP A 44 -8.56 -0.26 4.36
C ASP A 44 -8.45 0.29 2.91
N TYR A 45 -7.55 -0.28 2.12
CA TYR A 45 -7.29 0.07 0.72
C TYR A 45 -6.80 1.51 0.53
N VAL A 46 -6.11 2.08 1.53
CA VAL A 46 -5.61 3.46 1.48
C VAL A 46 -4.14 3.50 1.05
N ASN A 47 -3.81 4.49 0.22
CA ASN A 47 -2.44 4.81 -0.15
C ASN A 47 -1.90 5.96 0.71
N PHE A 48 -0.77 5.73 1.38
CA PHE A 48 -0.08 6.70 2.23
C PHE A 48 1.26 7.16 1.66
N ARG A 49 1.53 6.97 0.36
CA ARG A 49 2.82 7.29 -0.27
C ARG A 49 3.32 8.69 0.10
N GLY A 50 4.51 8.77 0.68
CA GLY A 50 5.16 10.01 1.09
C GLY A 50 4.41 10.81 2.16
N ALA A 51 3.43 10.22 2.85
CA ALA A 51 2.67 10.91 3.87
C ALA A 51 3.45 11.06 5.19
N HIS A 52 3.08 12.06 5.98
CA HIS A 52 3.63 12.35 7.29
C HIS A 52 2.51 12.29 8.31
N PHE A 53 2.51 11.28 9.18
CA PHE A 53 1.53 11.09 10.24
C PHE A 53 2.27 10.89 11.55
N LYS A 54 2.99 11.92 11.99
CA LYS A 54 3.87 11.88 13.17
C LYS A 54 3.06 12.07 14.45
N SER A 55 3.47 11.40 15.52
CA SER A 55 2.86 11.54 16.85
C SER A 55 1.34 11.33 16.87
N SER A 56 0.79 10.56 15.93
CA SER A 56 -0.65 10.38 15.78
C SER A 56 -1.11 9.05 16.36
N SER A 57 -2.37 8.98 16.82
CA SER A 57 -2.98 7.75 17.33
C SER A 57 -3.82 7.07 16.26
N PHE A 58 -3.53 5.80 16.02
CA PHE A 58 -4.25 4.85 15.18
C PHE A 58 -4.72 3.64 16.00
N LEU A 59 -5.02 3.85 17.28
CA LEU A 59 -5.51 2.82 18.18
C LEU A 59 -6.74 2.13 17.56
N ASN A 60 -6.74 0.80 17.52
CA ASN A 60 -7.86 -0.01 17.03
C ASN A 60 -8.33 0.35 15.60
N CYS A 61 -7.41 0.76 14.72
CA CYS A 61 -7.70 1.02 13.31
C CYS A 61 -7.50 -0.22 12.43
N SER A 62 -8.11 -0.23 11.24
CA SER A 62 -7.90 -1.28 10.22
C SER A 62 -7.16 -0.72 9.01
N PHE A 63 -6.22 -1.50 8.45
CA PHE A 63 -5.34 -1.13 7.33
C PHE A 63 -5.23 -2.25 6.30
N LYS A 64 -6.32 -2.97 6.01
CA LYS A 64 -6.29 -4.06 5.04
C LYS A 64 -5.87 -3.54 3.68
N TRP A 65 -4.95 -4.22 3.00
CA TRP A 65 -4.49 -3.84 1.65
C TRP A 65 -4.01 -2.38 1.52
N SER A 66 -3.54 -1.79 2.61
CA SER A 66 -3.02 -0.42 2.62
C SER A 66 -1.54 -0.40 2.31
N GLU A 67 -1.11 0.67 1.65
CA GLU A 67 0.28 0.83 1.21
C GLU A 67 0.91 2.06 1.83
N PHE A 68 2.01 1.84 2.54
CA PHE A 68 2.80 2.85 3.22
C PHE A 68 4.17 2.92 2.56
N ILE A 69 4.32 3.78 1.56
CA ILE A 69 5.58 3.91 0.80
C ILE A 69 6.26 5.22 1.18
N GLY A 70 7.46 5.20 1.76
CA GLY A 70 8.17 6.40 2.22
C GLY A 70 7.41 7.19 3.31
N THR A 71 6.50 6.54 4.03
CA THR A 71 5.64 7.19 5.03
C THR A 71 6.41 7.48 6.31
N ASN A 72 6.11 8.59 6.98
CA ASN A 72 6.70 8.91 8.28
C ASN A 72 5.67 8.77 9.41
N PHE A 73 5.80 7.70 10.18
CA PHE A 73 4.97 7.39 11.35
C PHE A 73 5.69 7.55 12.69
N ARG A 74 6.76 8.34 12.73
CA ARG A 74 7.55 8.50 13.94
C ARG A 74 6.70 8.89 15.13
N LYS A 75 6.92 8.21 16.26
CA LYS A 75 6.22 8.41 17.54
C LYS A 75 4.70 8.17 17.49
N SER A 76 4.19 7.52 16.45
CA SER A 76 2.76 7.22 16.33
C SER A 76 2.39 5.92 17.05
N ASN A 77 1.12 5.81 17.42
CA ASN A 77 0.60 4.70 18.21
C ASN A 77 -0.37 3.85 17.39
N PHE A 78 -0.01 2.60 17.11
CA PHE A 78 -0.82 1.61 16.36
C PHE A 78 -1.26 0.46 17.25
N LYS A 79 -1.42 0.70 18.56
CA LYS A 79 -1.94 -0.30 19.47
C LYS A 79 -3.24 -0.90 18.96
N MET A 80 -3.38 -2.23 19.06
CA MET A 80 -4.59 -2.95 18.64
C MET A 80 -4.99 -2.73 17.16
N ALA A 81 -4.13 -2.16 16.32
CA ALA A 81 -4.42 -1.98 14.91
C ALA A 81 -4.37 -3.33 14.18
N ASN A 82 -5.13 -3.44 13.08
CA ASN A 82 -5.17 -4.63 12.26
C ASN A 82 -4.57 -4.36 10.87
N PHE A 83 -3.50 -5.08 10.54
CA PHE A 83 -2.85 -5.07 9.25
C PHE A 83 -3.07 -6.41 8.57
N GLU A 84 -3.66 -6.40 7.38
CA GLU A 84 -3.88 -7.60 6.55
C GLU A 84 -3.49 -7.28 5.11
N ASN A 85 -2.53 -7.99 4.53
CA ASN A 85 -1.99 -7.68 3.19
C ASN A 85 -1.46 -6.24 3.07
N ALA A 86 -0.92 -5.69 4.16
CA ALA A 86 -0.39 -4.33 4.19
C ALA A 86 1.09 -4.30 3.78
N ILE A 87 1.50 -3.21 3.11
CA ILE A 87 2.87 -3.02 2.63
C ILE A 87 3.47 -1.80 3.30
N PHE A 88 4.62 -1.99 3.95
CA PHE A 88 5.47 -0.93 4.48
C PHE A 88 6.78 -0.91 3.69
N ASP A 89 6.98 0.07 2.83
CA ASP A 89 8.23 0.27 2.08
C ASP A 89 8.87 1.58 2.51
N SER A 90 10.12 1.52 2.99
CA SER A 90 10.91 2.70 3.33
C SER A 90 10.22 3.59 4.38
N VAL A 91 9.48 2.97 5.31
CA VAL A 91 8.71 3.67 6.34
C VAL A 91 9.59 4.03 7.53
N LYS A 92 9.40 5.25 8.05
CA LYS A 92 10.09 5.71 9.27
C LYS A 92 9.29 5.26 10.49
N LEU A 93 9.79 4.22 11.14
CA LEU A 93 9.15 3.52 12.27
C LEU A 93 9.66 3.98 13.65
N ASP A 94 10.50 5.01 13.74
CA ASP A 94 11.13 5.41 15.00
C ASP A 94 10.09 5.72 16.09
N ASP A 95 10.19 5.03 17.24
CA ASP A 95 9.27 5.16 18.37
C ASP A 95 7.80 4.82 18.06
N ILE A 96 7.52 4.11 16.96
CA ILE A 96 6.18 3.58 16.68
C ILE A 96 5.83 2.49 17.71
N ASN A 97 4.56 2.39 18.09
CA ASN A 97 4.10 1.37 19.04
C ASN A 97 3.04 0.45 18.42
N PHE A 98 3.39 -0.83 18.25
CA PHE A 98 2.51 -1.87 17.72
C PHE A 98 1.95 -2.81 18.79
N LYS A 99 1.92 -2.42 20.07
CA LYS A 99 1.43 -3.31 21.13
C LYS A 99 0.02 -3.83 20.83
N ASP A 100 -0.14 -5.15 20.87
CA ASP A 100 -1.38 -5.87 20.57
C ASP A 100 -1.91 -5.67 19.13
N ALA A 101 -1.10 -5.12 18.22
CA ALA A 101 -1.45 -5.05 16.80
C ALA A 101 -1.42 -6.45 16.18
N LYS A 102 -2.30 -6.66 15.20
CA LYS A 102 -2.41 -7.92 14.46
C LYS A 102 -1.82 -7.73 13.06
N PHE A 103 -1.02 -8.70 12.65
CA PHE A 103 -0.41 -8.74 11.32
C PHE A 103 -0.79 -10.05 10.65
N LYS A 104 -1.30 -9.94 9.42
CA LYS A 104 -1.60 -11.06 8.53
C LYS A 104 -1.05 -10.73 7.14
N ASN A 105 -0.18 -11.56 6.58
CA ASN A 105 0.53 -11.31 5.32
C ASN A 105 1.02 -9.84 5.19
N THR A 106 1.74 -9.33 6.19
CA THR A 106 2.26 -7.96 6.18
C THR A 106 3.73 -7.94 5.79
N ILE A 107 4.10 -7.03 4.90
CA ILE A 107 5.45 -6.95 4.37
C ILE A 107 6.10 -5.63 4.78
N PHE A 108 7.32 -5.71 5.31
CA PHE A 108 8.22 -4.57 5.52
C PHE A 108 9.38 -4.66 4.54
N VAL A 109 9.65 -3.61 3.79
CA VAL A 109 10.77 -3.48 2.85
C VAL A 109 11.54 -2.23 3.21
N SER A 110 12.86 -2.35 3.33
CA SER A 110 13.76 -1.21 3.62
C SER A 110 13.34 -0.38 4.83
N CYS A 111 12.75 -1.05 5.83
CA CYS A 111 12.34 -0.44 7.10
C CYS A 111 13.34 -0.84 8.20
N ASP A 112 13.77 0.11 9.02
CA ASP A 112 14.48 -0.20 10.26
C ASP A 112 13.46 -0.67 11.32
N VAL A 113 13.08 -1.94 11.24
CA VAL A 113 12.10 -2.57 12.14
C VAL A 113 12.58 -2.62 13.59
N SER A 114 13.90 -2.53 13.84
CA SER A 114 14.48 -2.50 15.20
C SER A 114 14.08 -1.25 15.99
N LYS A 115 13.67 -0.17 15.30
CA LYS A 115 13.20 1.07 15.91
C LYS A 115 11.74 1.01 16.34
N ALA A 116 11.01 -0.03 15.94
CA ALA A 116 9.62 -0.23 16.31
C ALA A 116 9.50 -0.90 17.68
N LYS A 117 8.49 -0.51 18.44
CA LYS A 117 8.17 -1.11 19.75
C LYS A 117 7.06 -2.14 19.58
N ASN A 118 7.23 -3.31 20.19
CA ASN A 118 6.22 -4.38 20.23
C ASN A 118 5.88 -4.94 18.84
N LEU A 119 6.86 -5.02 17.94
CA LEU A 119 6.75 -5.78 16.70
C LEU A 119 7.33 -7.17 16.95
N ASP A 120 6.50 -8.20 16.85
CA ASP A 120 6.92 -9.59 16.98
C ASP A 120 7.46 -10.10 15.64
N LEU A 121 8.78 -10.21 15.51
CA LEU A 121 9.44 -10.65 14.29
C LEU A 121 9.42 -12.18 14.11
N ASP A 122 9.00 -12.93 15.14
CA ASP A 122 8.81 -14.39 15.03
C ASP A 122 7.43 -14.74 14.44
N ASN A 123 6.57 -13.74 14.23
CA ASN A 123 5.27 -13.92 13.59
C ASN A 123 5.44 -14.32 12.11
N PRO A 124 5.03 -15.54 11.70
CA PRO A 124 5.19 -16.02 10.32
C PRO A 124 4.38 -15.23 9.29
N GLU A 125 3.41 -14.45 9.74
CA GLU A 125 2.61 -13.57 8.89
C GLU A 125 3.31 -12.24 8.57
N ILE A 126 4.53 -12.04 9.07
CA ILE A 126 5.35 -10.86 8.80
C ILE A 126 6.55 -11.26 7.95
N ARG A 127 6.74 -10.57 6.82
CA ARG A 127 7.92 -10.71 5.98
C ARG A 127 8.73 -9.42 6.03
N VAL A 128 10.03 -9.51 6.25
CA VAL A 128 10.94 -8.36 6.29
C VAL A 128 12.02 -8.54 5.24
N PHE A 129 12.14 -7.55 4.35
CA PHE A 129 13.18 -7.46 3.35
C PHE A 129 14.01 -6.19 3.61
N ASN A 130 15.33 -6.32 3.61
CA ASN A 130 16.22 -5.18 3.80
C ASN A 130 16.21 -4.23 2.58
N GLU A 131 15.94 -4.80 1.41
CA GLU A 131 15.86 -4.11 0.12
C GLU A 131 14.71 -4.66 -0.71
N MET A 132 14.42 -4.02 -1.84
CA MET A 132 13.40 -4.49 -2.78
C MET A 132 13.68 -5.96 -3.15
N PRO A 133 12.72 -6.89 -2.97
CA PRO A 133 12.95 -8.30 -3.21
C PRO A 133 13.32 -8.54 -4.67
N ASN A 134 14.40 -9.26 -4.90
CA ASN A 134 14.74 -9.73 -6.24
C ASN A 134 13.92 -10.98 -6.57
N ILE A 135 13.31 -11.00 -7.74
CA ILE A 135 12.55 -12.15 -8.25
C ILE A 135 12.97 -12.46 -9.68
N GLU A 136 12.99 -13.74 -10.01
CA GLU A 136 13.14 -14.16 -11.40
C GLU A 136 11.77 -14.14 -12.07
N ILE A 137 11.68 -13.51 -13.24
CA ILE A 137 10.46 -13.42 -14.05
C ILE A 137 10.80 -13.72 -15.51
N SER A 138 9.86 -14.30 -16.26
CA SER A 138 10.07 -14.49 -17.69
C SER A 138 10.14 -13.16 -18.44
N GLU A 139 10.77 -13.17 -19.61
CA GLU A 139 10.80 -12.01 -20.50
C GLU A 139 9.38 -11.63 -20.96
N ASN A 140 8.46 -12.59 -21.04
CA ASN A 140 7.06 -12.33 -21.38
C ASN A 140 6.35 -11.55 -20.27
N LEU A 141 6.50 -11.96 -19.00
CA LEU A 141 5.93 -11.23 -17.87
C LEU A 141 6.53 -9.83 -17.73
N LYS A 142 7.85 -9.71 -17.92
CA LYS A 142 8.53 -8.42 -17.94
C LYS A 142 7.97 -7.50 -19.03
N ASN A 143 7.84 -8.00 -20.26
CA ASN A 143 7.29 -7.22 -21.38
C ASN A 143 5.84 -6.82 -21.16
N ALA A 144 4.99 -7.74 -20.69
CA ALA A 144 3.60 -7.44 -20.34
C ALA A 144 3.51 -6.35 -19.26
N THR A 145 4.37 -6.42 -18.24
CA THR A 145 4.45 -5.40 -17.19
C THR A 145 4.87 -4.05 -17.75
N LEU A 146 5.93 -3.99 -18.56
CA LEU A 146 6.42 -2.76 -19.16
C LEU A 146 5.36 -2.12 -20.08
N ASN A 147 4.62 -2.93 -20.84
CA ASN A 147 3.55 -2.45 -21.71
C ASN A 147 2.45 -1.72 -20.93
N THR A 148 2.17 -2.13 -19.69
CA THR A 148 1.18 -1.43 -18.85
C THR A 148 1.53 0.04 -18.59
N PHE A 149 2.79 0.45 -18.73
CA PHE A 149 3.21 1.84 -18.52
C PHE A 149 2.73 2.79 -19.63
N ASN A 150 2.28 2.26 -20.77
CA ASN A 150 1.58 3.04 -21.79
C ASN A 150 0.19 3.50 -21.31
N ASN A 151 -0.39 2.81 -20.33
CA ASN A 151 -1.64 3.23 -19.70
C ASN A 151 -1.37 4.33 -18.66
N LYS A 152 -1.92 5.52 -18.90
CA LYS A 152 -1.69 6.71 -18.06
C LYS A 152 -2.10 6.53 -16.59
N TYR A 153 -3.12 5.71 -16.30
CA TYR A 153 -3.60 5.48 -14.93
C TYR A 153 -2.67 4.53 -14.18
N VAL A 154 -2.14 3.51 -14.86
CA VAL A 154 -1.10 2.63 -14.30
C VAL A 154 0.17 3.43 -14.03
N LYS A 155 0.62 4.25 -14.99
CA LYS A 155 1.81 5.08 -14.79
C LYS A 155 1.63 6.11 -13.67
N ALA A 156 0.43 6.66 -13.51
CA ALA A 156 0.12 7.60 -12.43
C ALA A 156 0.03 6.94 -11.04
N SER A 157 -0.37 5.66 -10.95
CA SER A 157 -0.54 4.98 -9.67
C SER A 157 0.78 4.65 -8.97
N ARG A 158 1.87 4.51 -9.74
CA ARG A 158 3.22 4.13 -9.29
C ARG A 158 3.28 2.80 -8.55
N ILE A 159 2.38 1.87 -8.89
CA ILE A 159 2.30 0.56 -8.25
C ILE A 159 3.29 -0.43 -8.88
N LEU A 160 3.36 -0.45 -10.22
CA LEU A 160 4.19 -1.41 -10.96
C LEU A 160 5.60 -0.87 -11.28
N ASP A 161 5.92 0.38 -10.93
CA ASP A 161 7.25 0.96 -11.10
C ASP A 161 7.81 1.56 -9.79
N THR A 162 9.14 1.58 -9.68
CA THR A 162 9.87 2.26 -8.62
C THR A 162 10.02 3.73 -8.96
N LYS A 163 10.46 4.58 -8.01
CA LYS A 163 10.67 6.01 -8.22
C LYS A 163 11.59 6.29 -9.42
N ASP A 164 12.60 5.45 -9.62
CA ASP A 164 13.64 5.60 -10.63
C ASP A 164 13.23 5.04 -12.00
N GLY A 165 12.05 4.42 -12.09
CA GLY A 165 11.45 3.96 -13.34
C GLY A 165 11.62 2.46 -13.62
N ASP A 166 12.33 1.75 -12.74
CA ASP A 166 12.46 0.30 -12.78
C ASP A 166 11.15 -0.40 -12.40
N LEU A 167 11.06 -1.71 -12.63
CA LEU A 167 9.92 -2.51 -12.19
C LEU A 167 9.85 -2.61 -10.67
N ASN A 168 8.65 -2.46 -10.13
CA ASN A 168 8.39 -2.76 -8.72
C ASN A 168 8.26 -4.27 -8.53
N THR A 169 9.39 -4.94 -8.27
CA THR A 169 9.43 -6.40 -8.10
C THR A 169 8.66 -6.88 -6.88
N LEU A 170 8.49 -6.07 -5.83
CA LEU A 170 7.59 -6.40 -4.71
C LEU A 170 6.14 -6.55 -5.19
N SER A 171 5.68 -5.65 -6.05
CA SER A 171 4.32 -5.73 -6.60
C SER A 171 4.17 -6.94 -7.51
N LEU A 172 5.17 -7.25 -8.35
CA LEU A 172 5.17 -8.46 -9.18
C LEU A 172 5.20 -9.75 -8.35
N MET A 173 5.99 -9.80 -7.28
CA MET A 173 6.03 -10.93 -6.35
C MET A 173 4.65 -11.19 -5.76
N ILE A 174 3.98 -10.17 -5.25
CA ILE A 174 2.63 -10.30 -4.67
C ILE A 174 1.59 -10.68 -5.74
N LEU A 175 1.74 -10.21 -6.97
CA LEU A 175 0.88 -10.62 -8.08
C LEU A 175 1.06 -12.11 -8.42
N LEU A 176 2.31 -12.60 -8.47
CA LEU A 176 2.62 -14.02 -8.67
C LEU A 176 2.17 -14.91 -7.50
N GLU A 177 2.06 -14.37 -6.28
CA GLU A 177 1.43 -15.07 -5.15
C GLU A 177 -0.09 -15.19 -5.32
N ASN A 178 -0.71 -14.37 -6.18
CA ASN A 178 -2.16 -14.35 -6.42
C ASN A 178 -2.59 -15.04 -7.71
N PHE A 179 -1.66 -15.23 -8.66
CA PHE A 179 -1.95 -15.72 -10.00
C PHE A 179 -0.78 -16.56 -10.52
N ASP A 180 -1.08 -17.61 -11.28
CA ASP A 180 -0.08 -18.18 -12.18
C ASP A 180 0.37 -17.15 -13.22
N GLU A 181 1.56 -17.37 -13.77
CA GLU A 181 2.22 -16.39 -14.65
C GLU A 181 1.44 -16.12 -15.94
N GLU A 182 0.80 -17.15 -16.53
CA GLU A 182 -0.03 -16.99 -17.73
C GLU A 182 -1.23 -16.08 -17.46
N THR A 183 -1.96 -16.34 -16.37
CA THR A 183 -3.08 -15.50 -15.94
C THR A 183 -2.63 -14.07 -15.65
N LEU A 184 -1.47 -13.89 -15.03
CA LEU A 184 -0.91 -12.57 -14.74
C LEU A 184 -0.56 -11.80 -16.03
N ILE A 185 0.09 -12.45 -16.99
CA ILE A 185 0.43 -11.86 -18.30
C ILE A 185 -0.85 -11.38 -19.02
N ASN A 186 -1.85 -12.25 -19.10
CA ASN A 186 -3.14 -11.91 -19.73
C ASN A 186 -3.82 -10.73 -19.00
N GLY A 187 -3.79 -10.74 -17.67
CA GLY A 187 -4.31 -9.66 -16.85
C GLY A 187 -3.61 -8.32 -17.05
N LEU A 188 -2.28 -8.33 -17.16
CA LEU A 188 -1.49 -7.12 -17.41
C LEU A 188 -1.75 -6.54 -18.80
N ASN A 189 -1.86 -7.39 -19.83
CA ASN A 189 -2.26 -6.95 -21.17
C ASN A 189 -3.68 -6.35 -21.14
N TYR A 190 -4.63 -7.01 -20.48
CA TYR A 190 -5.98 -6.49 -20.33
C TYR A 190 -6.01 -5.14 -19.58
N ILE A 191 -5.21 -4.98 -18.52
CA ILE A 191 -5.02 -3.72 -17.79
C ILE A 191 -4.50 -2.62 -18.72
N SER A 192 -3.47 -2.92 -19.52
CA SER A 192 -2.87 -1.97 -20.46
C SER A 192 -3.93 -1.34 -21.36
N ASP A 193 -4.82 -2.16 -21.91
CA ASP A 193 -5.77 -1.74 -22.94
C ASP A 193 -7.08 -1.17 -22.36
N ASN A 194 -7.51 -1.65 -21.19
CA ASN A 194 -8.88 -1.43 -20.70
C ASN A 194 -8.96 -0.61 -19.41
N LEU A 195 -7.89 -0.49 -18.62
CA LEU A 195 -7.97 0.23 -17.35
C LEU A 195 -8.15 1.73 -17.61
N ASP A 196 -9.25 2.29 -17.12
CA ASP A 196 -9.74 3.60 -17.53
C ASP A 196 -9.93 4.61 -16.38
N ARG A 197 -9.48 4.27 -15.17
CA ARG A 197 -9.69 5.07 -13.95
C ARG A 197 -8.53 5.02 -12.97
N ASP A 198 -8.46 6.05 -12.12
CA ASP A 198 -7.47 6.12 -11.04
C ASP A 198 -7.64 4.98 -10.03
N PHE A 199 -6.50 4.49 -9.54
CA PHE A 199 -6.37 3.52 -8.46
C PHE A 199 -5.07 3.75 -7.71
N TYR A 200 -4.99 3.24 -6.48
CA TYR A 200 -3.93 3.67 -5.55
C TYR A 200 -3.25 2.54 -4.79
N THR A 201 -3.78 1.32 -4.87
CA THR A 201 -3.21 0.13 -4.20
C THR A 201 -3.20 -1.06 -5.15
N LEU A 202 -2.27 -1.99 -4.96
CA LEU A 202 -2.08 -3.23 -5.69
C LEU A 202 -3.31 -4.14 -5.62
N SER A 203 -4.04 -4.10 -4.51
CA SER A 203 -5.32 -4.78 -4.34
C SER A 203 -6.34 -4.44 -5.43
N TYR A 204 -6.26 -3.24 -6.00
CA TYR A 204 -7.08 -2.87 -7.15
C TYR A 204 -6.73 -3.69 -8.39
N LEU A 205 -5.43 -3.83 -8.71
CA LEU A 205 -4.98 -4.65 -9.85
C LEU A 205 -5.32 -6.12 -9.65
N ILE A 206 -5.10 -6.66 -8.44
CA ILE A 206 -5.50 -8.03 -8.10
C ILE A 206 -7.01 -8.23 -8.34
N LYS A 207 -7.83 -7.29 -7.87
CA LYS A 207 -9.28 -7.36 -8.12
C LYS A 207 -9.62 -7.20 -9.60
N TYR A 208 -8.91 -6.35 -10.33
CA TYR A 208 -9.14 -6.09 -11.74
C TYR A 208 -8.88 -7.35 -12.58
N ILE A 209 -7.73 -7.99 -12.38
CA ILE A 209 -7.35 -9.25 -13.04
C ILE A 209 -8.34 -10.37 -12.68
N LYS A 210 -8.74 -10.49 -11.40
CA LYS A 210 -9.74 -11.50 -10.98
C LYS A 210 -11.10 -11.37 -11.68
N ASN A 211 -11.46 -10.17 -12.13
CA ASN A 211 -12.76 -9.88 -12.75
C ASN A 211 -12.68 -9.61 -14.26
N MET A 212 -11.52 -9.83 -14.89
CA MET A 212 -11.42 -9.69 -16.34
C MET A 212 -12.27 -10.75 -17.05
N PRO A 213 -12.82 -10.45 -18.24
CA PRO A 213 -13.49 -11.46 -19.07
C PRO A 213 -12.54 -12.64 -19.30
N ARG A 214 -13.06 -13.86 -19.19
CA ARG A 214 -12.35 -15.06 -19.63
C ARG A 214 -12.89 -15.40 -21.02
N ASP A 215 -11.99 -15.56 -21.98
CA ASP A 215 -12.31 -16.12 -23.29
C ASP A 215 -12.78 -17.58 -23.18
#